data_AF-A0A962IJS7-F1
#
_entry.id   AF-A0A962IJS7-F1
#
_cell.length_a   1.000
_cell.length_b   1.000
_cell.length_c   1.000
_cell.angle_alpha   90.00
_cell.angle_beta   90.00
_cell.angle_gamma   90.00
#
_symmetry.space_group_name_H-M   'P 1'
#
loop_
_entity.id
_entity.type
_entity.pdbx_description
1 polymer ?
#
loop_
_entity_poly.entity_id
_entity_poly.type
_entity_poly.pdbx_seq_one_letter_code
_entity_poly.pdbx_strand_id
1 'polypeptide(L)'
;MDAPKGLEIRTELGQLAYGVRHRVAGAEDQLARKLQEPLRIMCRARRIDPHEADDLAQEAVMTVIERLRGEEHLAFDAIATYARNTLVNMLIGDRRRDSRREALMDKGMDQVKPTPPLPPDKFLDRVRVTEAIEEAIEQLSQPRDRELIRQYY
;
A
#
# COMPACT_ATOMS: atom_id res chain seq x y z
N MET A 1 -25.00 -9.26 17.23
CA MET A 1 -23.57 -9.63 17.07
C MET A 1 -23.01 -9.68 18.47
N ASP A 2 -22.93 -10.85 19.10
CA ASP A 2 -22.28 -10.95 20.41
C ASP A 2 -20.80 -11.30 20.21
N ALA A 3 -19.93 -10.39 20.63
CA ALA A 3 -18.50 -10.62 20.73
C ALA A 3 -18.23 -11.65 21.86
N PRO A 4 -17.15 -12.45 21.76
CA PRO A 4 -16.78 -13.39 22.81
C PRO A 4 -16.55 -12.65 24.14
N LYS A 5 -17.00 -13.29 25.24
CA LYS A 5 -16.83 -12.79 26.62
C LYS A 5 -15.36 -12.41 26.87
N GLY A 6 -15.09 -11.11 27.02
CA GLY A 6 -13.76 -10.55 27.30
C GLY A 6 -13.28 -9.48 26.32
N LEU A 7 -13.92 -9.31 25.16
CA LEU A 7 -13.59 -8.25 24.19
C LEU A 7 -14.72 -7.22 24.12
N GLU A 8 -14.66 -6.19 24.97
CA GLU A 8 -15.59 -5.06 24.90
C GLU A 8 -15.23 -4.17 23.71
N ILE A 9 -15.89 -4.38 22.58
CA ILE A 9 -15.83 -3.47 21.44
C ILE A 9 -16.91 -2.41 21.62
N ARG A 10 -16.50 -1.17 21.84
CA ARG A 10 -17.39 -0.10 22.28
C ARG A 10 -18.04 0.65 21.13
N THR A 11 -17.40 0.65 19.96
CA THR A 11 -17.83 1.43 18.81
C THR A 11 -18.55 0.58 17.77
N GLU A 12 -19.55 1.17 17.11
CA GLU A 12 -20.24 0.51 15.98
C GLU A 12 -19.26 0.13 14.86
N LEU A 13 -18.33 1.02 14.53
CA LEU A 13 -17.27 0.74 13.55
C LEU A 13 -16.37 -0.42 14.00
N GLY A 14 -16.07 -0.51 15.29
CA GLY A 14 -15.33 -1.63 15.85
C GLY A 14 -16.10 -2.95 15.72
N GLN A 15 -17.42 -2.94 15.96
CA GLN A 15 -18.25 -4.15 15.82
C GLN A 15 -18.29 -4.63 14.36
N LEU A 16 -18.39 -3.69 13.43
CA LEU A 16 -18.32 -3.99 11.99
C LEU A 16 -16.94 -4.51 11.59
N ALA A 17 -15.86 -3.92 12.10
CA ALA A 17 -14.50 -4.38 11.85
C ALA A 17 -14.24 -5.80 12.39
N TYR A 18 -14.76 -6.09 13.58
CA TYR A 18 -14.79 -7.44 14.14
C TYR A 18 -15.58 -8.39 13.22
N GLY A 19 -16.75 -7.96 12.75
CA GLY A 19 -17.56 -8.69 11.79
C GLY A 19 -16.81 -9.01 10.50
N VAL A 20 -16.07 -8.05 9.93
CA VAL A 20 -15.22 -8.27 8.73
C VAL A 20 -14.17 -9.35 9.00
N ARG A 21 -13.44 -9.25 10.13
CA ARG A 21 -12.42 -10.27 10.49
C ARG A 21 -13.03 -11.66 10.61
N HIS A 22 -14.23 -11.77 11.15
CA HIS A 22 -14.92 -13.05 11.36
C HIS A 22 -15.85 -13.43 10.21
N ARG A 23 -15.72 -12.76 9.05
CA ARG A 23 -16.49 -13.02 7.82
C ARG A 23 -18.01 -13.03 8.02
N VAL A 24 -18.50 -12.13 8.88
CA VAL A 24 -19.94 -11.92 9.07
C VAL A 24 -20.53 -11.28 7.82
N ALA A 25 -21.61 -11.86 7.30
CA ALA A 25 -22.28 -11.39 6.10
C ALA A 25 -22.69 -9.91 6.22
N GLY A 26 -22.35 -9.12 5.20
CA GLY A 26 -22.71 -7.70 5.11
C GLY A 26 -21.95 -6.75 6.05
N ALA A 27 -21.06 -7.24 6.92
CA ALA A 27 -20.25 -6.39 7.79
C ALA A 27 -19.28 -5.51 6.98
N GLU A 28 -18.73 -6.07 5.90
CA GLU A 28 -17.80 -5.38 5.01
C GLU A 28 -18.45 -4.21 4.28
N ASP A 29 -19.58 -4.45 3.60
CA ASP A 29 -20.33 -3.41 2.89
C ASP A 29 -20.74 -2.28 3.83
N GLN A 30 -21.16 -2.62 5.06
CA GLN A 30 -21.54 -1.63 6.06
C GLN A 30 -20.33 -0.83 6.56
N LEU A 31 -19.21 -1.49 6.82
CA LEU A 31 -17.96 -0.83 7.21
C LEU A 31 -17.47 0.11 6.11
N ALA A 32 -17.46 -0.36 4.86
CA ALA A 32 -17.06 0.41 3.70
C ALA A 32 -17.89 1.68 3.56
N ARG A 33 -19.23 1.55 3.54
CA ARG A 33 -20.14 2.70 3.43
C ARG A 33 -19.95 3.73 4.54
N LYS A 34 -19.71 3.28 5.78
CA LYS A 34 -19.51 4.19 6.92
C LYS A 34 -18.15 4.89 6.93
N LEU A 35 -17.12 4.27 6.38
CA LEU A 35 -15.78 4.86 6.30
C LEU A 35 -15.61 5.76 5.06
N GLN A 36 -16.28 5.45 3.95
CA GLN A 36 -16.01 6.09 2.67
C GLN A 36 -16.35 7.59 2.66
N GLU A 37 -17.52 8.00 3.15
CA GLU A 37 -17.92 9.42 3.14
C GLU A 37 -17.02 10.30 4.02
N PRO A 38 -16.69 9.94 5.29
CA PRO A 38 -15.75 10.72 6.09
C PRO A 38 -14.37 10.88 5.43
N LEU A 39 -13.85 9.83 4.79
CA LEU A 39 -12.55 9.87 4.10
C LEU A 39 -12.60 10.77 2.86
N ARG A 40 -13.68 10.68 2.07
CA ARG A 40 -13.92 11.55 0.91
C ARG A 40 -14.01 13.02 1.32
N ILE A 41 -14.72 13.34 2.39
CA ILE A 41 -14.78 14.71 2.96
C ILE A 41 -13.38 15.19 3.35
N MET A 42 -12.56 14.31 3.93
CA MET A 42 -11.18 14.65 4.30
C MET A 42 -10.29 14.94 3.09
N CYS A 43 -10.48 14.25 1.96
CA CYS A 43 -9.80 14.55 0.70
C CYS A 43 -10.24 15.91 0.16
N ARG A 44 -11.55 16.14 0.09
CA ARG A 44 -12.13 17.42 -0.38
C ARG A 44 -11.69 18.62 0.46
N ALA A 45 -11.58 18.45 1.78
CA ALA A 45 -11.06 19.49 2.68
C ALA A 45 -9.60 19.87 2.37
N ARG A 46 -8.84 18.98 1.72
CA ARG A 46 -7.48 19.22 1.24
C ARG A 46 -7.41 19.69 -0.21
N ARG A 47 -8.56 20.03 -0.81
CA ARG A 47 -8.72 20.49 -2.21
C ARG A 47 -8.18 19.49 -3.23
N ILE A 48 -8.29 18.20 -2.92
CA ILE A 48 -8.06 17.12 -3.88
C ILE A 48 -9.21 17.12 -4.89
N ASP A 49 -8.91 16.78 -6.15
CA ASP A 49 -9.93 16.65 -7.21
C ASP A 49 -11.03 15.66 -6.78
N PRO A 50 -12.31 15.89 -7.12
CA PRO A 50 -13.39 15.00 -6.68
C PRO A 50 -13.24 13.54 -7.09
N HIS A 51 -12.69 13.25 -8.28
CA HIS A 51 -12.48 11.88 -8.74
C HIS A 51 -11.31 11.24 -8.00
N GLU A 52 -10.20 11.96 -7.88
CA GLU A 52 -9.05 11.51 -7.09
C GLU A 52 -9.42 11.29 -5.61
N ALA A 53 -10.29 12.14 -5.06
CA ALA A 53 -10.80 12.01 -3.70
C ALA A 53 -11.63 10.72 -3.50
N ASP A 54 -12.42 10.33 -4.50
CA ASP A 54 -13.21 9.10 -4.48
C ASP A 54 -12.30 7.86 -4.56
N ASP A 55 -11.33 7.89 -5.47
CA ASP A 55 -10.35 6.81 -5.65
C ASP A 55 -9.52 6.59 -4.38
N LEU A 56 -8.95 7.67 -3.81
CA LEU A 56 -8.15 7.59 -2.58
C LEU A 56 -8.97 7.12 -1.38
N ALA A 57 -10.21 7.59 -1.24
CA ALA A 57 -11.08 7.15 -0.16
C ALA A 57 -11.42 5.67 -0.31
N GLN A 58 -11.68 5.20 -1.53
CA GLN A 58 -11.94 3.80 -1.82
C GLN A 58 -10.70 2.92 -1.56
N GLU A 59 -9.53 3.32 -2.02
CA GLU A 59 -8.27 2.59 -1.82
C GLU A 59 -7.92 2.48 -0.32
N ALA A 60 -8.12 3.56 0.44
CA ALA A 60 -7.94 3.55 1.89
C ALA A 60 -8.91 2.56 2.57
N VAL A 61 -10.19 2.53 2.18
CA VAL A 61 -11.17 1.58 2.71
C VAL A 61 -10.78 0.13 2.37
N MET A 62 -10.39 -0.13 1.13
CA MET A 62 -9.94 -1.46 0.68
C MET A 62 -8.74 -1.95 1.49
N THR A 63 -7.73 -1.10 1.68
CA THR A 63 -6.55 -1.41 2.50
C THR A 63 -6.91 -1.79 3.94
N VAL A 64 -7.90 -1.10 4.53
CA VAL A 64 -8.38 -1.40 5.88
C VAL A 64 -9.08 -2.76 5.92
N ILE A 65 -9.95 -3.04 4.97
CA ILE A 65 -10.68 -4.31 4.86
C ILE A 65 -9.72 -5.48 4.64
N GLU A 66 -8.75 -5.33 3.74
CA GLU A 66 -7.74 -6.36 3.45
C GLU A 66 -6.92 -6.70 4.68
N ARG A 67 -6.51 -5.70 5.47
CA ARG A 67 -5.79 -5.95 6.73
C ARG A 67 -6.66 -6.60 7.81
N LEU A 68 -7.93 -6.22 7.91
CA LEU A 68 -8.88 -6.90 8.81
C LEU A 68 -9.08 -8.36 8.42
N ARG A 69 -9.11 -8.66 7.12
CA ARG A 69 -9.19 -10.03 6.57
C ARG A 69 -7.89 -10.82 6.79
N GLY A 70 -6.74 -10.17 6.69
CA GLY A 70 -5.40 -10.76 6.86
C GLY A 70 -4.99 -11.04 8.32
N GLU A 71 -5.93 -10.96 9.26
CA GLU A 71 -5.72 -11.22 10.69
C GLU A 71 -4.68 -10.32 11.40
N GLU A 72 -4.26 -9.21 10.78
CA GLU A 72 -3.41 -8.22 11.45
C GLU A 72 -4.04 -7.76 12.76
N HIS A 73 -3.21 -7.54 13.79
CA HIS A 73 -3.67 -7.07 15.10
C HIS A 73 -4.03 -5.59 15.03
N LEU A 74 -5.22 -5.30 14.53
CA LEU A 74 -5.84 -3.98 14.58
C LEU A 74 -6.75 -3.90 15.81
N ALA A 75 -6.60 -2.83 16.58
CA ALA A 75 -7.57 -2.49 17.62
C ALA A 75 -8.88 -2.06 16.94
N PHE A 76 -9.94 -2.84 17.10
CA PHE A 76 -11.21 -2.62 16.41
C PHE A 76 -11.82 -1.24 16.69
N ASP A 77 -11.72 -0.76 17.93
CA ASP A 77 -12.21 0.58 18.29
C ASP A 77 -11.37 1.72 17.70
N ALA A 78 -10.16 1.43 17.21
CA ALA A 78 -9.29 2.41 16.57
C ALA A 78 -9.42 2.43 15.04
N ILE A 79 -10.36 1.69 14.44
CA ILE A 79 -10.46 1.53 12.99
C ILE A 79 -10.71 2.83 12.24
N ALA A 80 -11.50 3.75 12.80
CA ALA A 80 -11.68 5.07 12.21
C ALA A 80 -10.35 5.85 12.11
N THR A 81 -9.57 5.84 13.20
CA THR A 81 -8.24 6.47 13.26
C THR A 81 -7.26 5.78 12.32
N TYR A 82 -7.30 4.45 12.27
CA TYR A 82 -6.47 3.66 11.38
C TYR A 82 -6.75 4.00 9.90
N ALA A 83 -8.02 3.97 9.48
CA ALA A 83 -8.42 4.33 8.12
C ALA A 83 -8.00 5.76 7.75
N ARG A 84 -8.15 6.70 8.70
CA ARG A 84 -7.70 8.09 8.54
C ARG A 84 -6.19 8.18 8.30
N ASN A 85 -5.41 7.46 9.09
CA ASN A 85 -3.95 7.44 8.96
C ASN A 85 -3.50 6.80 7.65
N THR A 86 -4.17 5.72 7.22
CA THR A 86 -3.94 5.11 5.91
C THR A 86 -4.11 6.13 4.79
N LEU A 87 -5.24 6.86 4.76
CA LEU A 87 -5.47 7.91 3.77
C LEU A 87 -4.40 9.02 3.83
N VAL A 88 -4.04 9.48 5.02
CA VAL A 88 -3.00 10.51 5.17
C VAL A 88 -1.64 10.02 4.64
N ASN A 89 -1.29 8.78 4.89
CA ASN A 89 -0.04 8.20 4.41
C ASN A 89 -0.02 8.06 2.89
N MET A 90 -1.15 7.68 2.27
CA MET A 90 -1.30 7.66 0.80
C MET A 90 -1.07 9.06 0.21
N LEU A 91 -1.74 10.08 0.75
CA LEU A 91 -1.57 11.47 0.31
C LEU A 91 -0.12 11.99 0.47
N ILE A 92 0.57 11.60 1.53
CA ILE A 92 2.00 11.94 1.72
C ILE A 92 2.85 11.21 0.67
N GLY A 93 2.55 9.95 0.39
CA GLY A 93 3.21 9.14 -0.63
C GLY A 93 3.09 9.75 -2.01
N ASP A 94 1.90 10.21 -2.40
CA ASP A 94 1.62 10.82 -3.70
C ASP A 94 2.39 12.11 -3.90
N ARG A 95 2.32 13.02 -2.91
CA ARG A 95 3.10 14.27 -2.95
C ARG A 95 4.60 14.01 -3.06
N ARG A 96 5.11 13.02 -2.33
CA ARG A 96 6.53 12.65 -2.42
C ARG A 96 6.88 12.07 -3.80
N ARG A 97 5.99 11.29 -4.42
CA ARG A 97 6.17 10.78 -5.78
C ARG A 97 6.20 11.93 -6.79
N ASP A 98 5.26 12.86 -6.69
CA ASP A 98 5.19 14.02 -7.57
C ASP A 98 6.41 14.92 -7.45
N SER A 99 6.82 15.28 -6.22
CA SER A 99 8.04 16.07 -6.01
C SER A 99 9.29 15.38 -6.54
N ARG A 100 9.41 14.04 -6.43
CA ARG A 100 10.53 13.30 -7.03
C ARG A 100 10.46 13.33 -8.55
N ARG A 101 9.28 13.17 -9.15
CA ARG A 101 9.09 13.22 -10.61
C ARG A 101 9.45 14.61 -11.14
N GLU A 102 8.99 15.65 -10.48
CA GLU A 102 9.31 17.04 -10.82
C GLU A 102 10.82 17.30 -10.70
N ALA A 103 11.46 16.87 -9.60
CA ALA A 103 12.91 16.99 -9.44
C ALA A 103 13.71 16.18 -10.48
N LEU A 104 13.19 15.05 -10.97
CA LEU A 104 13.80 14.28 -12.04
C LEU A 104 13.63 14.93 -13.41
N MET A 105 12.46 15.54 -13.68
CA MET A 105 12.21 16.30 -14.90
C MET A 105 13.08 17.55 -14.95
N ASP A 106 13.19 18.28 -13.84
CA ASP A 106 14.05 19.47 -13.70
C ASP A 106 15.54 19.12 -13.91
N LYS A 107 16.00 17.97 -13.40
CA LYS A 107 17.36 17.46 -13.66
C LYS A 107 17.55 16.86 -15.05
N GLY A 108 16.48 16.50 -15.75
CA GLY A 108 16.51 15.74 -17.00
C GLY A 108 16.42 16.58 -18.27
N MET A 109 16.00 17.85 -18.18
CA MET A 109 15.81 18.72 -19.35
C MET A 109 17.12 19.19 -20.00
N ASP A 110 18.28 19.05 -19.33
CA ASP A 110 19.55 19.53 -19.89
C ASP A 110 20.45 18.46 -20.54
N GLN A 111 20.33 17.15 -20.24
CA GLN A 111 21.21 16.14 -20.87
C GLN A 111 20.61 14.73 -20.95
N VAL A 112 19.63 14.48 -21.84
CA VAL A 112 19.45 13.12 -22.36
C VAL A 112 20.52 12.89 -23.44
N LYS A 113 21.76 12.59 -23.00
CA LYS A 113 22.75 12.01 -23.90
C LYS A 113 22.37 10.54 -24.11
N PRO A 114 22.24 10.05 -25.35
CA PRO A 114 22.01 8.63 -25.58
C PRO A 114 23.10 7.84 -24.86
N THR A 115 22.70 6.85 -24.07
CA THR A 115 23.66 5.95 -23.42
C THR A 115 24.51 5.31 -24.51
N PRO A 116 25.83 5.51 -24.51
CA PRO A 116 26.69 4.85 -25.48
C PRO A 116 26.49 3.34 -25.36
N PRO A 117 26.46 2.58 -26.47
CA PRO A 117 26.42 1.12 -26.40
C PRO A 117 27.54 0.63 -25.50
N LEU A 118 27.23 -0.31 -24.60
CA LEU A 118 28.25 -0.89 -23.73
C LEU A 118 29.36 -1.52 -24.57
N PRO A 119 30.64 -1.29 -24.24
CA PRO A 119 31.74 -2.01 -24.86
C PRO A 119 31.51 -3.53 -24.72
N PRO A 120 31.86 -4.35 -25.74
CA PRO A 120 31.64 -5.80 -25.73
C PRO A 120 32.15 -6.50 -24.47
N ASP A 121 33.28 -6.04 -23.93
CA ASP A 121 33.90 -6.61 -22.73
C ASP A 121 32.99 -6.44 -21.48
N LYS A 122 32.30 -5.30 -21.38
CA LYS A 122 31.36 -5.02 -20.28
C LYS A 122 30.03 -5.77 -20.41
N PHE A 123 29.71 -6.24 -21.61
CA PHE A 123 28.55 -7.09 -21.83
C PHE A 123 28.79 -8.48 -21.23
N LEU A 124 29.97 -9.06 -21.48
CA LEU A 124 30.37 -10.35 -20.91
C LEU A 124 30.47 -10.31 -19.38
N ASP A 125 31.01 -9.22 -18.82
CA ASP A 125 31.06 -9.03 -17.37
C ASP A 125 29.66 -8.96 -16.76
N ARG A 126 28.70 -8.28 -17.43
CA ARG A 126 27.31 -8.24 -16.97
C ARG A 126 26.66 -9.62 -16.98
N VAL A 127 26.81 -10.38 -18.06
CA VAL A 127 26.24 -11.73 -18.16
C VAL A 127 26.77 -12.60 -17.01
N ARG A 128 28.08 -12.59 -16.76
CA ARG A 128 28.70 -13.36 -15.67
C ARG A 128 28.24 -12.93 -14.28
N VAL A 129 28.06 -11.63 -14.06
CA VAL A 129 27.55 -11.10 -12.79
C VAL A 129 26.09 -11.50 -12.59
N THR A 130 25.27 -11.43 -13.64
CA THR A 130 23.87 -11.86 -13.58
C THR A 130 23.78 -13.35 -13.26
N GLU A 131 24.54 -14.20 -13.95
CA GLU A 131 24.60 -15.64 -13.68
C GLU A 131 25.02 -15.94 -12.23
N ALA A 132 26.03 -15.24 -11.71
CA ALA A 132 26.49 -15.41 -10.33
C ALA A 132 25.45 -14.96 -9.30
N ILE A 133 24.69 -13.90 -9.59
CA ILE A 133 23.60 -13.43 -8.72
C ILE A 133 22.43 -14.42 -8.74
N GLU A 134 22.06 -14.93 -9.91
CA GLU A 134 21.00 -15.93 -10.05
C GLU A 134 21.35 -17.22 -9.29
N GLU A 135 22.58 -17.71 -9.43
CA GLU A 135 23.06 -18.88 -8.69
C GLU A 135 23.05 -18.64 -7.17
N ALA A 136 23.49 -17.46 -6.71
CA ALA A 136 23.46 -17.11 -5.29
C ALA A 136 22.03 -17.03 -4.74
N ILE A 137 21.07 -16.51 -5.53
CA ILE A 137 19.66 -16.48 -5.15
C ILE A 137 19.11 -17.91 -5.07
N GLU A 138 19.44 -18.79 -6.02
CA GLU A 138 18.96 -20.18 -6.01
C GLU A 138 19.43 -20.96 -4.79
N GLN A 139 20.67 -20.70 -4.32
CA GLN A 139 21.27 -21.31 -3.13
C GLN A 139 20.64 -20.84 -1.81
N LEU A 140 19.79 -19.81 -1.80
CA LEU A 140 19.10 -19.38 -0.59
C LEU A 140 18.11 -20.45 -0.13
N SER A 141 18.21 -20.83 1.15
CA SER A 141 17.48 -21.94 1.74
C SER A 141 15.97 -21.68 1.84
N GLN A 142 15.57 -20.41 1.91
CA GLN A 142 14.17 -20.02 2.09
C GLN A 142 13.54 -19.54 0.78
N PRO A 143 12.44 -20.18 0.31
CA PRO A 143 11.73 -19.75 -0.89
C PRO A 143 11.26 -18.29 -0.85
N ARG A 144 10.94 -17.78 0.36
CA ARG A 144 10.49 -16.40 0.58
C ARG A 144 11.56 -15.36 0.30
N ASP A 145 12.82 -15.63 0.66
CA ASP A 145 13.92 -14.67 0.48
C ASP A 145 14.29 -14.54 -1.00
N ARG A 146 14.18 -15.63 -1.76
CA ARG A 146 14.36 -15.63 -3.22
C ARG A 146 13.34 -14.77 -3.93
N GLU A 147 12.07 -14.88 -3.51
CA GLU A 147 10.98 -14.10 -4.07
C GLU A 147 11.12 -12.61 -3.73
N LEU A 148 11.49 -12.28 -2.48
CA LEU A 148 11.72 -10.90 -2.07
C LEU A 148 12.86 -10.24 -2.84
N ILE A 149 13.97 -10.94 -3.09
CA ILE A 149 15.07 -10.33 -3.85
C ILE A 149 14.64 -10.03 -5.29
N ARG A 150 13.94 -10.96 -5.97
CA ARG A 150 13.49 -10.78 -7.36
C ARG A 150 12.43 -9.69 -7.53
N GLN A 151 11.60 -9.44 -6.52
CA GLN A 151 10.53 -8.43 -6.63
C GLN A 151 11.03 -7.00 -6.39
N TYR A 152 12.13 -6.83 -5.65
CA TYR A 152 12.56 -5.52 -5.16
C TYR A 152 13.90 -5.02 -5.75
N TYR A 153 14.69 -5.89 -6.39
CA TYR A 153 15.99 -5.56 -6.98
C TYR A 153 16.13 -6.13 -8.39
#